data_AF-A0A9D7Y554-F1
#
_entry.id   AF-A0A9D7Y554-F1
#
_cell.length_a   1.000
_cell.length_b   1.000
_cell.length_c   1.000
_cell.angle_alpha   90.00
_cell.angle_beta   90.00
_cell.angle_gamma   90.00
#
_symmetry.space_group_name_H-M   'P 1'
#
loop_
_entity.id
_entity.type
_entity.pdbx_description
1 polymer ?
#
loop_
_entity_poly.entity_id
_entity_poly.type
_entity_poly.pdbx_seq_one_letter_code
_entity_poly.pdbx_strand_id
1 'polypeptide(L)'
;MLKQWIFLILVALMVPGCKQKPPDGNYCAKVLYQNPDTKKQSSYTLIVEVKDNKLTDISFPEEHYDQSEITAVEIPKDGKVTVVSKSGNVYKVEMKGPAEECMKAVNMVQCKGKSKSGSRCKRYTGNKRGFAGSM
;
A
#
# COMPACT_ATOMS: atom_id res chain seq x y z
N MET A 1 -9.36 -53.66 -30.90
CA MET A 1 -8.58 -53.25 -29.71
C MET A 1 -8.14 -51.79 -29.89
N LEU A 2 -9.05 -50.82 -29.75
CA LEU A 2 -8.73 -49.39 -29.93
C LEU A 2 -9.63 -48.55 -29.00
N LYS A 3 -9.59 -48.85 -27.70
CA LYS A 3 -10.44 -48.19 -26.69
C LYS A 3 -9.65 -47.84 -25.44
N GLN A 4 -8.43 -47.32 -25.60
CA GLN A 4 -7.55 -47.02 -24.46
C GLN A 4 -6.59 -45.86 -24.65
N TRP A 5 -6.87 -44.94 -25.58
CA TRP A 5 -5.99 -43.78 -25.86
C TRP A 5 -6.71 -42.43 -25.71
N ILE A 6 -7.89 -42.38 -25.08
CA ILE A 6 -8.68 -41.14 -24.87
C ILE A 6 -8.72 -40.74 -23.38
N PHE A 7 -7.88 -41.34 -22.52
CA PHE A 7 -7.88 -41.05 -21.08
C PHE A 7 -6.69 -40.22 -20.57
N LEU A 8 -5.80 -39.74 -21.45
CA LEU A 8 -4.61 -38.97 -21.07
C LEU A 8 -4.64 -37.48 -21.51
N ILE A 9 -5.74 -36.99 -22.08
CA ILE A 9 -5.88 -35.60 -22.54
C ILE A 9 -7.05 -34.89 -21.80
N LEU A 10 -7.37 -35.31 -20.57
CA LEU A 10 -8.48 -34.75 -19.79
C LEU A 10 -8.11 -34.26 -18.39
N VAL A 11 -6.80 -34.14 -18.08
CA VAL A 11 -6.31 -33.59 -16.80
C VAL A 11 -5.50 -32.31 -16.99
N ALA A 12 -5.78 -31.55 -18.06
CA ALA A 12 -5.18 -30.23 -18.31
C ALA A 12 -6.21 -29.08 -18.22
N LEU A 13 -7.40 -29.34 -17.70
CA LEU A 13 -8.44 -28.34 -17.44
C LEU A 13 -8.70 -28.26 -15.93
N MET A 14 -8.62 -27.04 -15.41
CA MET A 14 -8.92 -26.64 -14.02
C MET A 14 -7.75 -26.70 -13.02
N VAL A 15 -6.68 -25.96 -13.29
CA VAL A 15 -6.06 -25.21 -12.18
C VAL A 15 -6.87 -23.92 -12.05
N PRO A 16 -7.83 -23.80 -11.10
CA PRO A 16 -8.39 -22.49 -10.81
C PRO A 16 -7.22 -21.60 -10.42
N GLY A 17 -6.92 -20.60 -11.26
CA GLY A 17 -5.78 -19.72 -11.04
C GLY A 17 -5.84 -19.18 -9.62
N CYS A 18 -4.94 -19.65 -8.76
CA CYS A 18 -4.79 -19.16 -7.41
C CYS A 18 -4.52 -17.66 -7.53
N LYS A 19 -5.52 -16.83 -7.21
CA LYS A 19 -5.37 -15.38 -7.14
C LYS A 19 -4.39 -15.14 -5.99
N GLN A 20 -3.12 -14.93 -6.29
CA GLN A 20 -2.12 -14.64 -5.27
C GLN A 20 -2.42 -13.26 -4.69
N LYS A 21 -2.71 -13.24 -3.38
CA LYS A 21 -2.78 -12.01 -2.61
C LYS A 21 -1.36 -11.45 -2.46
N PRO A 22 -1.15 -10.13 -2.53
CA PRO A 22 0.13 -9.54 -2.17
C PRO A 22 0.49 -9.97 -0.74
N PRO A 23 1.74 -10.39 -0.48
CA PRO A 23 2.17 -10.70 0.87
C PRO A 23 2.13 -9.45 1.75
N ASP A 24 1.96 -9.66 3.06
CA ASP A 24 2.02 -8.59 4.04
C ASP A 24 3.37 -7.86 3.96
N GLY A 25 3.35 -6.53 4.01
CA GLY A 25 4.56 -5.74 3.92
C GLY A 25 4.35 -4.30 3.48
N ASN A 26 5.46 -3.67 3.12
CA ASN A 26 5.51 -2.29 2.67
C ASN A 26 5.66 -2.24 1.14
N TYR A 27 4.92 -1.35 0.50
CA TYR A 27 4.90 -1.21 -0.95
C TYR A 27 5.01 0.25 -1.36
N CYS A 28 5.59 0.49 -2.53
CA CYS A 28 5.56 1.81 -3.14
C CYS A 28 4.24 2.03 -3.87
N ALA A 29 3.63 3.20 -3.69
CA ALA A 29 2.38 3.55 -4.34
C ALA A 29 2.34 5.02 -4.75
N LYS A 30 1.58 5.31 -5.82
CA LYS A 30 1.18 6.66 -6.17
C LYS A 30 -0.11 7.00 -5.43
N VAL A 31 -0.10 8.09 -4.68
CA VAL A 31 -1.23 8.54 -3.86
C VAL A 31 -1.69 9.90 -4.36
N LEU A 32 -2.92 9.96 -4.84
CA LEU A 32 -3.59 11.19 -5.24
C LEU A 32 -4.53 11.63 -4.13
N TYR A 33 -4.30 12.82 -3.60
CA TYR A 33 -5.16 13.49 -2.65
C TYR A 33 -5.89 14.63 -3.35
N GLN A 34 -7.18 14.78 -3.08
CA GLN A 34 -7.94 15.95 -3.49
C GLN A 34 -8.44 16.68 -2.25
N ASN A 35 -7.99 17.91 -2.07
CA ASN A 35 -8.44 18.75 -0.96
C ASN A 35 -9.94 19.03 -1.11
N PRO A 36 -10.78 18.67 -0.11
CA PRO A 36 -12.22 18.78 -0.23
C PRO A 36 -12.70 20.23 -0.34
N ASP A 37 -12.02 21.16 0.32
CA ASP A 37 -12.41 22.58 0.40
C ASP A 37 -12.02 23.35 -0.86
N THR A 38 -10.76 23.19 -1.29
CA THR A 38 -10.17 23.96 -2.40
C THR A 38 -10.25 23.26 -3.75
N LYS A 39 -10.62 21.98 -3.77
CA LYS A 39 -10.59 21.06 -4.95
C LYS A 39 -9.21 20.88 -5.58
N LYS A 40 -8.15 21.45 -5.00
CA LYS A 40 -6.77 21.26 -5.47
C LYS A 40 -6.37 19.80 -5.31
N GLN A 41 -5.64 19.28 -6.28
CA GLN A 41 -5.10 17.93 -6.27
C GLN A 41 -3.60 17.94 -6.01
N SER A 42 -3.14 16.98 -5.24
CA SER A 42 -1.74 16.72 -4.99
C SER A 42 -1.43 15.25 -5.26
N SER A 43 -0.29 14.98 -5.88
CA SER A 43 0.18 13.63 -6.19
C SER A 43 1.46 13.36 -5.42
N TYR A 44 1.52 12.21 -4.75
CA TYR A 44 2.67 11.78 -3.97
C TYR A 44 3.07 10.36 -4.36
N THR A 45 4.36 10.05 -4.18
CA THR A 45 4.89 8.69 -4.28
C THR A 45 5.28 8.29 -2.86
N LEU A 46 4.51 7.39 -2.24
CA LEU A 46 4.58 7.08 -0.82
C LEU A 46 4.67 5.59 -0.57
N ILE A 47 5.26 5.23 0.56
CA ILE A 47 5.21 3.85 1.07
C ILE A 47 3.88 3.63 1.80
N VAL A 48 3.23 2.51 1.50
CA VAL A 48 1.97 2.05 2.12
C VAL A 48 2.16 0.69 2.77
N GLU A 49 1.42 0.42 3.85
CA GLU A 49 1.40 -0.89 4.52
C GLU A 49 0.23 -1.72 4.00
N VAL A 50 0.52 -2.97 3.68
CA VAL A 50 -0.46 -3.98 3.27
C VAL A 50 -0.45 -5.11 4.30
N LYS A 51 -1.64 -5.47 4.78
CA LYS A 51 -1.86 -6.61 5.66
C LYS A 51 -3.15 -7.32 5.28
N ASP A 52 -3.10 -8.64 5.14
CA ASP A 52 -4.25 -9.48 4.77
C ASP A 52 -4.94 -9.03 3.47
N ASN A 53 -4.16 -8.62 2.45
CA ASN A 53 -4.62 -7.98 1.20
C ASN A 53 -5.38 -6.65 1.39
N LYS A 54 -5.21 -5.99 2.54
CA LYS A 54 -5.80 -4.68 2.81
C LYS A 54 -4.72 -3.63 2.93
N LEU A 55 -4.96 -2.47 2.33
CA LEU A 55 -4.18 -1.28 2.58
C LEU A 55 -4.57 -0.77 3.97
N THR A 56 -3.63 -0.85 4.92
CA THR A 56 -3.87 -0.51 6.34
C THR A 56 -3.27 0.82 6.74
N ASP A 57 -2.24 1.29 6.05
CA ASP A 57 -1.57 2.54 6.39
C ASP A 57 -0.95 3.25 5.17
N ILE A 58 -0.84 4.58 5.24
CA ILE A 58 -0.11 5.41 4.28
C ILE A 58 0.93 6.23 5.06
N SER A 59 2.21 6.10 4.69
CA SER A 59 3.31 6.85 5.31
C SER A 59 3.39 8.27 4.74
N PHE A 60 2.48 9.14 5.15
CA PHE A 60 2.51 10.56 4.79
C PHE A 60 3.75 11.27 5.38
N PRO A 61 4.43 12.13 4.60
CA PRO A 61 5.42 13.07 5.11
C PRO A 61 4.89 13.95 6.25
N GLU A 62 5.79 14.46 7.09
CA GLU A 62 5.46 15.24 8.30
C GLU A 62 4.62 16.51 8.01
N GLU A 63 4.62 17.00 6.77
CA GLU A 63 3.94 18.22 6.34
C GLU A 63 2.50 17.99 5.84
N HIS A 64 1.98 16.77 5.92
CA HIS A 64 0.60 16.51 5.54
C HIS A 64 -0.38 16.97 6.63
N TYR A 65 -1.39 17.71 6.18
CA TYR A 65 -2.50 18.19 7.01
C TYR A 65 -3.33 17.08 7.64
N ASP A 66 -3.28 15.86 7.09
CA ASP A 66 -4.01 14.71 7.61
C ASP A 66 -3.05 13.68 8.19
N GLN A 67 -3.01 13.63 9.52
CA GLN A 67 -2.28 12.63 10.30
C GLN A 67 -3.18 11.51 10.80
N SER A 68 -4.46 11.51 10.40
CA SER A 68 -5.41 10.50 10.87
C SER A 68 -5.16 9.15 10.20
N GLU A 69 -5.49 8.08 10.93
CA GLU A 69 -5.48 6.72 10.37
C GLU A 69 -6.49 6.60 9.23
N ILE A 70 -6.24 5.65 8.34
CA ILE A 70 -7.21 5.25 7.32
C ILE A 70 -8.04 4.06 7.77
N THR A 71 -9.22 3.90 7.17
CA THR A 71 -9.95 2.63 7.26
C THR A 71 -9.26 1.61 6.37
N ALA A 72 -9.03 0.39 6.86
CA ALA A 72 -8.42 -0.66 6.07
C ALA A 72 -9.32 -1.09 4.90
N VAL A 73 -8.80 -1.08 3.68
CA VAL A 73 -9.57 -1.41 2.45
C VAL A 73 -8.88 -2.51 1.66
N GLU A 74 -9.66 -3.47 1.16
CA GLU A 74 -9.14 -4.54 0.30
C GLU A 74 -8.59 -3.98 -1.02
N ILE A 75 -7.41 -4.47 -1.41
CA ILE A 75 -6.73 -4.04 -2.64
C ILE A 75 -7.27 -4.88 -3.81
N PRO A 76 -7.87 -4.25 -4.84
CA PRO A 76 -8.31 -4.96 -6.02
C PRO A 76 -7.13 -5.47 -6.85
N LYS A 77 -7.39 -6.40 -7.77
CA LYS A 77 -6.36 -7.04 -8.60
C LYS A 77 -5.55 -6.08 -9.46
N ASP A 78 -6.14 -4.96 -9.87
CA ASP A 78 -5.46 -3.93 -10.68
C ASP A 78 -4.60 -2.98 -9.83
N GLY A 79 -4.55 -3.20 -8.51
CA GLY A 79 -3.76 -2.41 -7.56
C GLY A 79 -4.29 -1.00 -7.35
N LYS A 80 -5.54 -0.69 -7.75
CA LYS A 80 -6.13 0.66 -7.62
C LYS A 80 -7.24 0.65 -6.59
N VAL A 81 -7.08 1.46 -5.55
CA VAL A 81 -8.04 1.52 -4.44
C VAL A 81 -8.29 2.97 -4.02
N THR A 82 -9.54 3.26 -3.63
CA THR A 82 -9.88 4.52 -2.97
C THR A 82 -10.02 4.26 -1.49
N VAL A 83 -9.30 5.02 -0.67
CA VAL A 83 -9.38 4.95 0.79
C VAL A 83 -9.81 6.28 1.37
N VAL A 84 -10.47 6.21 2.53
CA VAL A 84 -10.93 7.38 3.26
C VAL A 84 -10.25 7.38 4.64
N SER A 85 -9.65 8.50 5.00
CA SER A 85 -9.10 8.67 6.35
C SER A 85 -10.19 8.89 7.39
N LYS A 86 -9.86 8.72 8.66
CA LYS A 86 -10.79 9.00 9.77
C LYS A 86 -11.20 10.47 9.86
N SER A 87 -10.40 11.39 9.30
CA SER A 87 -10.76 12.81 9.18
C SER A 87 -11.62 13.12 7.93
N GLY A 88 -11.92 12.12 7.09
CA GLY A 88 -12.82 12.24 5.94
C GLY A 88 -12.13 12.57 4.61
N ASN A 89 -10.80 12.57 4.57
CA ASN A 89 -10.05 12.83 3.34
C ASN A 89 -10.05 11.60 2.42
N VAL A 90 -10.17 11.85 1.11
CA VAL A 90 -10.22 10.79 0.09
C VAL A 90 -8.88 10.69 -0.63
N TYR A 91 -8.35 9.48 -0.69
CA TYR A 91 -7.09 9.16 -1.36
C TYR A 91 -7.31 8.09 -2.41
N LYS A 92 -6.85 8.34 -3.63
CA LYS A 92 -6.75 7.31 -4.67
C LYS A 92 -5.33 6.76 -4.66
N VAL A 93 -5.19 5.48 -4.37
CA VAL A 93 -3.92 4.80 -4.27
C VAL A 93 -3.77 3.84 -5.45
N GLU A 94 -2.60 3.90 -6.09
CA GLU A 94 -2.20 2.99 -7.16
C GLU A 94 -0.87 2.34 -6.77
N MET A 95 -0.90 1.03 -6.53
CA MET A 95 0.28 0.23 -6.19
C MET A 95 1.28 0.27 -7.36
N LYS A 96 2.55 0.55 -7.07
CA LYS A 96 3.63 0.61 -8.08
C LYS A 96 4.59 -0.56 -8.01
N GLY A 97 4.85 -1.05 -6.80
CA GLY A 97 5.78 -2.16 -6.63
C GLY A 97 6.34 -2.21 -5.22
N PRO A 98 7.52 -2.80 -5.03
CA PRO A 98 8.14 -2.96 -3.73
C PRO A 98 8.60 -1.61 -3.15
N ALA A 99 8.70 -1.49 -1.83
CA ALA A 99 8.96 -0.22 -1.14
C ALA A 99 10.28 0.45 -1.55
N GLU A 100 11.27 -0.33 -1.98
CA GLU A 100 12.59 0.13 -2.44
C GLU A 100 12.49 1.12 -3.62
N GLU A 101 11.44 1.04 -4.44
CA GLU A 101 11.20 2.00 -5.51
C GLU A 101 10.97 3.41 -4.95
N CYS A 102 10.16 3.53 -3.90
CA CYS A 102 9.89 4.79 -3.22
C CYS A 102 11.12 5.29 -2.44
N MET A 103 11.84 4.38 -1.77
CA MET A 103 13.07 4.75 -1.04
C MET A 103 14.10 5.40 -1.96
N LYS A 104 14.27 4.88 -3.19
CA LYS A 104 15.19 5.43 -4.19
C LYS A 104 14.64 6.68 -4.86
N ALA A 105 13.36 6.69 -5.24
CA ALA A 105 12.76 7.76 -6.02
C ALA A 105 12.59 9.07 -5.22
N VAL A 106 12.20 8.97 -3.95
CA VAL A 106 11.85 10.15 -3.14
C VAL A 106 12.54 10.19 -1.77
N ASN A 107 13.58 9.38 -1.56
CA ASN A 107 14.38 9.36 -0.33
C ASN A 107 13.55 9.06 0.94
N MET A 108 12.52 8.22 0.85
CA MET A 108 11.81 7.77 2.04
C MET A 108 12.71 6.88 2.90
N VAL A 109 12.76 7.18 4.19
CA VAL A 109 13.49 6.39 5.20
C VAL A 109 12.56 5.98 6.32
N GLN A 110 12.81 4.82 6.96
CA GLN A 110 12.05 4.44 8.14
C GLN A 110 12.36 5.42 9.28
N CYS A 111 11.31 5.89 9.95
CA CYS A 111 11.44 6.75 11.11
C CYS A 111 12.31 6.10 12.22
N LYS A 112 13.02 6.96 12.97
CA LYS A 112 13.91 6.57 14.08
C LYS A 112 13.24 6.66 15.44
N GLY A 113 12.05 7.26 15.52
CA GLY A 113 11.30 7.41 16.77
C GLY A 113 10.95 6.07 17.42
N LYS A 114 10.69 6.10 18.72
CA LYS A 114 10.12 4.97 19.48
C LYS A 114 8.71 5.35 19.93
N SER A 115 7.79 4.40 19.91
CA SER A 115 6.47 4.55 20.54
C SER A 115 6.60 4.71 22.05
N LYS A 116 5.52 5.10 22.72
CA LYS A 116 5.43 5.12 24.20
C LYS A 116 5.75 3.76 24.83
N SER A 117 5.49 2.66 24.11
CA SER A 117 5.82 1.28 24.50
C SER A 117 7.24 0.85 24.14
N GLY A 118 8.08 1.75 23.62
CA GLY A 118 9.49 1.50 23.29
C GLY A 118 9.72 0.82 21.93
N SER A 119 8.66 0.47 21.20
CA SER A 119 8.77 -0.15 19.87
C SER A 119 9.26 0.87 18.84
N ARG A 120 10.14 0.44 17.92
CA ARG A 120 10.60 1.31 16.82
C ARG A 120 9.42 1.69 15.93
N CYS A 121 9.37 2.96 15.55
CA CYS A 121 8.39 3.51 14.62
C CYS A 121 8.45 2.74 13.28
N LYS A 122 7.29 2.31 12.78
CA LYS A 122 7.16 1.47 11.57
C LYS A 122 6.91 2.25 10.29
N ARG A 123 6.53 3.53 10.40
CA ARG A 123 6.22 4.41 9.27
C ARG A 123 7.48 4.83 8.52
N TYR A 124 7.29 5.38 7.32
CA TYR A 124 8.35 5.98 6.53
C TYR A 124 8.16 7.49 6.44
N THR A 125 9.26 8.22 6.28
CA THR A 125 9.28 9.70 6.23
C THR A 125 10.22 10.15 5.12
N GLY A 126 9.88 11.27 4.46
CA GLY A 126 10.78 11.96 3.52
C GLY A 126 11.86 12.78 4.21
N ASN A 127 11.83 12.90 5.54
CA ASN A 127 12.84 13.59 6.31
C ASN A 127 14.14 12.78 6.32
N LYS A 128 15.21 13.30 5.69
CA LYS A 128 16.52 12.63 5.57
C LYS A 128 17.14 12.23 6.92
N ARG A 129 16.76 12.90 8.02
CA ARG A 129 17.26 12.57 9.36
C ARG A 129 16.48 11.42 10.01
N GLY A 130 15.34 11.02 9.44
CA GLY A 130 14.47 9.95 9.93
C GLY A 130 13.54 10.38 11.05
N PHE A 131 13.24 11.68 11.16
CA PHE A 131 12.20 12.17 12.07
C PHE A 131 10.83 12.07 11.39
N ALA A 132 9.84 11.60 12.14
CA ALA A 132 8.43 11.61 11.77
C ALA A 132 7.68 12.47 12.81
N GLY A 133 6.67 13.21 12.36
CA GLY A 133 5.88 14.12 13.18
C GLY A 133 5.39 13.37 14.41
N SER A 134 5.46 14.04 15.55
CA SER A 134 5.26 13.45 16.89
C SER A 134 4.15 12.40 16.96
N MET A 135 4.54 11.17 17.33
CA MET A 135 3.64 10.10 17.79
C MET A 135 3.10 10.37 19.19
#